data_AF-K1SVF2-F1
#
_entry.id   AF-K1SVF2-F1
#
_cell.length_a   1.000
_cell.length_b   1.000
_cell.length_c   1.000
_cell.angle_alpha   90.00
_cell.angle_beta   90.00
_cell.angle_gamma   90.00
#
_symmetry.space_group_name_H-M   'P 1'
#
loop_
_entity.id
_entity.type
_entity.pdbx_description
1 polymer ?
#
loop_
_entity_poly.entity_id
_entity_poly.type
_entity_poly.pdbx_seq_one_letter_code
_entity_poly.pdbx_strand_id
1 'polypeptide(L)'
;GFYMWCFNLTILMGETVRNMLHAEVSGVTMLLLLFVPLLVCLLQFAIGKAVGRHFGASISAGQALGQKNTVVGIWLTLTFLNPLAAVAPGAYVVWQNLVNGWQLWYKEKYGKLKW
;
A
#
# COMPACT_ATOMS: atom_id res chain seq x y z
N GLY A 1 -0.51 -12.45 15.58
CA GLY A 1 -0.67 -12.11 14.16
C GLY A 1 -1.13 -10.68 13.99
N PHE A 2 -2.43 -10.41 14.16
CA PHE A 2 -3.06 -9.10 13.94
C PHE A 2 -2.43 -7.95 14.75
N TYR A 3 -2.17 -8.14 16.05
CA TYR A 3 -1.53 -7.10 16.87
C TYR A 3 -0.10 -6.76 16.45
N MET A 4 0.68 -7.76 16.00
CA MET A 4 2.03 -7.54 15.45
C MET A 4 1.99 -6.80 14.11
N TRP A 5 0.95 -7.04 13.31
CA TRP A 5 0.72 -6.33 12.05
C TRP A 5 0.36 -4.85 12.29
N CYS A 6 -0.55 -4.55 13.22
CA CYS A 6 -0.88 -3.18 13.62
C CYS A 6 0.33 -2.44 14.19
N PHE A 7 1.12 -3.11 15.03
CA PHE A 7 2.35 -2.53 15.60
C PHE A 7 3.37 -2.16 14.52
N ASN A 8 3.57 -3.05 13.53
CA ASN A 8 4.47 -2.80 12.40
C ASN A 8 3.98 -1.63 11.53
N LEU A 9 2.67 -1.48 11.37
CA LEU A 9 2.08 -0.32 10.67
C LEU A 9 2.31 1.01 11.38
N THR A 10 2.13 1.04 12.70
CA THR A 10 2.39 2.24 13.50
C THR A 10 3.85 2.66 13.38
N ILE A 11 4.78 1.70 13.39
CA ILE A 11 6.21 1.96 13.19
C ILE A 11 6.47 2.51 11.79
N LEU A 12 5.94 1.88 10.74
CA LEU A 12 6.10 2.34 9.35
C LEU A 12 5.53 3.74 9.12
N MET A 13 4.40 4.07 9.74
CA MET A 13 3.81 5.42 9.70
C MET A 13 4.71 6.43 10.42
N GLY A 14 5.26 6.09 11.59
CA GLY A 14 6.20 6.92 12.31
C GLY A 14 7.51 7.15 11.55
N GLU A 15 8.01 6.12 10.86
CA GLU A 15 9.19 6.20 9.98
C GLU A 15 8.93 7.14 8.79
N THR A 16 7.76 7.01 8.16
CA THR A 16 7.34 7.86 7.03
C THR A 16 7.26 9.33 7.45
N VAL A 17 6.63 9.63 8.59
CA VAL A 17 6.55 11.01 9.12
C VAL A 17 7.94 11.54 9.50
N ARG A 18 8.81 10.72 10.10
CA ARG A 18 10.18 11.12 10.44
C ARG A 18 11.01 11.45 9.19
N ASN A 19 10.91 10.63 8.14
CA ASN A 19 11.61 10.90 6.87
C ASN A 19 11.06 12.13 6.15
N MET A 20 9.76 12.43 6.26
CA MET A 20 9.17 13.67 5.73
C MET A 20 9.71 14.92 6.42
N LEU A 21 9.99 14.85 7.72
CA LEU A 21 10.50 15.99 8.48
C LEU A 21 12.00 16.24 8.26
N HIS A 22 12.75 15.25 7.82
CA HIS A 22 14.22 15.33 7.65
C HIS A 22 14.69 15.33 6.19
N ALA A 23 13.81 15.14 5.20
CA ALA A 23 14.21 15.12 3.80
C ALA A 23 14.32 16.54 3.21
N GLU A 24 15.53 16.93 2.78
CA GLU A 24 15.79 18.12 1.94
C GLU A 24 15.29 17.90 0.50
N VAL A 25 13.98 17.69 0.34
CA VAL A 25 13.34 17.43 -0.94
C VAL A 25 12.22 18.45 -1.13
N SER A 26 12.07 18.97 -2.35
CA SER A 26 10.93 19.81 -2.73
C SER A 26 9.63 19.20 -2.23
N GLY A 27 8.83 19.97 -1.47
CA GLY A 27 7.59 19.47 -0.87
C GLY A 27 6.61 18.90 -1.91
N VAL A 28 6.68 19.37 -3.16
CA VAL A 28 5.89 18.82 -4.28
C VAL A 28 6.36 17.41 -4.64
N THR A 29 7.67 17.18 -4.72
CA THR A 29 8.22 15.84 -5.02
C THR A 29 7.86 14.85 -3.93
N MET A 30 7.95 15.25 -2.66
CA MET A 30 7.55 14.39 -1.53
C MET A 30 6.05 14.07 -1.58
N LEU A 31 5.21 15.06 -1.88
CA LEU A 31 3.77 14.86 -2.03
C LEU A 31 3.45 13.88 -3.16
N LEU A 32 4.12 14.00 -4.31
CA LEU A 32 3.96 13.07 -5.43
C LEU A 32 4.41 11.65 -5.07
N LEU A 33 5.53 11.50 -4.36
CA LEU A 33 6.04 10.20 -3.90
C LEU A 33 5.09 9.49 -2.92
N LEU A 34 4.20 10.21 -2.24
CA LEU A 34 3.19 9.62 -1.35
C LEU A 34 1.85 9.41 -2.05
N PHE A 35 1.41 10.39 -2.84
CA PHE A 35 0.08 10.41 -3.45
C PHE A 35 -0.03 9.52 -4.69
N VAL A 36 1.01 9.46 -5.54
CA VAL A 36 0.99 8.62 -6.73
C VAL A 36 0.89 7.12 -6.34
N PRO A 37 1.67 6.60 -5.38
CA PRO A 37 1.49 5.22 -4.92
C PRO A 37 0.10 4.93 -4.34
N LEU A 38 -0.55 5.90 -3.69
CA LEU A 38 -1.93 5.76 -3.23
C LEU A 38 -2.88 5.54 -4.40
N LEU A 39 -2.82 6.39 -5.41
CA LEU A 39 -3.66 6.27 -6.60
C LEU A 39 -3.43 4.92 -7.30
N VAL A 40 -2.17 4.54 -7.50
CA VAL A 40 -1.81 3.25 -8.11
C VAL A 40 -2.36 2.08 -7.27
N CYS A 41 -2.27 2.15 -5.95
CA CYS A 41 -2.79 1.12 -5.05
C CYS A 41 -4.30 0.96 -5.20
N LEU A 42 -5.05 2.06 -5.11
CA LEU A 42 -6.51 2.04 -5.25
C LEU A 42 -6.94 1.53 -6.64
N LEU A 43 -6.26 1.95 -7.70
CA LEU A 43 -6.54 1.50 -9.07
C LEU A 43 -6.29 0.00 -9.22
N GLN A 44 -5.18 -0.53 -8.71
CA GLN A 44 -4.89 -1.97 -8.80
C GLN A 44 -5.93 -2.81 -8.03
N PHE A 45 -6.30 -2.40 -6.82
CA PHE A 45 -7.37 -3.08 -6.08
C PHE A 45 -8.72 -2.98 -6.80
N ALA A 46 -9.07 -1.81 -7.35
CA ALA A 46 -10.33 -1.59 -8.05
C ALA A 46 -10.43 -2.40 -9.35
N ILE A 47 -9.37 -2.39 -10.17
CA ILE A 47 -9.31 -3.15 -11.43
C ILE A 47 -9.38 -4.65 -11.12
N GLY A 48 -8.62 -5.14 -10.14
CA GLY A 48 -8.63 -6.56 -9.77
C GLY A 48 -10.03 -7.00 -9.33
N LYS A 49 -10.72 -6.18 -8.52
CA LYS A 49 -12.11 -6.41 -8.11
C LYS A 49 -13.07 -6.39 -9.29
N ALA A 50 -12.97 -5.40 -10.17
CA ALA A 50 -13.84 -5.26 -11.34
C ALA A 50 -13.73 -6.48 -12.26
N VAL A 51 -12.51 -6.97 -12.50
CA VAL A 51 -12.27 -8.20 -13.29
C VAL A 51 -12.84 -9.42 -12.55
N GLY A 52 -12.48 -9.62 -11.28
CA GLY A 52 -12.92 -10.77 -10.50
C GLY A 52 -14.42 -10.83 -10.25
N ARG A 53 -15.14 -9.69 -10.30
CA ARG A 53 -16.60 -9.62 -10.12
C ARG A 53 -17.35 -10.46 -11.15
N HIS A 54 -16.86 -10.54 -12.39
CA HIS A 54 -17.46 -11.36 -13.44
C HIS A 54 -17.38 -12.87 -13.13
N PHE A 55 -16.44 -13.28 -12.27
CA PHE A 55 -16.18 -14.67 -11.90
C PHE A 55 -16.59 -15.00 -10.45
N GLY A 56 -17.28 -14.09 -9.75
CA GLY A 56 -17.58 -14.26 -8.33
C GLY A 56 -16.36 -14.23 -7.40
N ALA A 57 -15.18 -13.85 -7.92
CA ALA A 57 -13.90 -13.87 -7.22
C ALA A 57 -13.32 -12.46 -6.99
N SER A 58 -14.18 -11.44 -6.85
CA SER A 58 -13.81 -10.02 -6.73
C SER A 58 -12.71 -9.77 -5.69
N ILE A 59 -12.85 -10.33 -4.48
CA ILE A 59 -11.86 -10.14 -3.41
C ILE A 59 -10.52 -10.75 -3.77
N SER A 60 -10.50 -12.01 -4.19
CA SER A 60 -9.27 -12.73 -4.54
C SER A 60 -8.56 -12.08 -5.72
N ALA A 61 -9.29 -11.61 -6.74
CA ALA A 61 -8.71 -10.92 -7.88
C ALA A 61 -8.20 -9.51 -7.52
N GLY A 62 -8.91 -8.78 -6.65
CA GLY A 62 -8.45 -7.51 -6.08
C GLY A 62 -7.15 -7.67 -5.31
N GLN A 63 -7.06 -8.73 -4.50
CA GLN A 63 -5.88 -9.08 -3.72
C GLN A 63 -4.71 -9.49 -4.63
N ALA A 64 -4.97 -10.34 -5.64
CA ALA A 64 -3.96 -10.77 -6.61
C ALA A 64 -3.34 -9.60 -7.39
N LEU A 65 -4.13 -8.58 -7.72
CA LEU A 65 -3.61 -7.41 -8.43
C LEU A 65 -3.00 -6.37 -7.49
N GLY A 66 -3.65 -6.07 -6.36
CA GLY A 66 -3.31 -4.97 -5.45
C GLY A 66 -2.25 -5.28 -4.40
N GLN A 67 -2.13 -6.53 -3.91
CA GLN A 67 -1.07 -6.92 -2.99
C GLN A 67 0.21 -7.28 -3.75
N LYS A 68 1.10 -6.30 -3.90
CA LYS A 68 2.39 -6.50 -4.56
C LYS A 68 3.45 -6.94 -3.56
N ASN A 69 4.42 -7.71 -4.02
CA ASN A 69 5.68 -7.90 -3.30
C ASN A 69 6.55 -6.64 -3.49
N THR A 70 6.25 -5.62 -2.70
CA THR A 70 6.93 -4.32 -2.74
C THR A 70 8.34 -4.34 -2.15
N VAL A 71 8.72 -5.38 -1.40
CA VAL A 71 10.09 -5.55 -0.89
C VAL A 71 11.08 -5.69 -2.05
N VAL A 72 10.71 -6.46 -3.08
CA VAL A 72 11.50 -6.56 -4.32
C VAL A 72 11.62 -5.20 -5.00
N GLY A 73 10.53 -4.42 -5.02
CA GLY A 73 10.52 -3.06 -5.57
C GLY A 73 11.48 -2.12 -4.83
N ILE A 74 11.45 -2.12 -3.50
CA ILE A 74 12.37 -1.36 -2.65
C ILE A 74 13.82 -1.75 -2.98
N TRP A 75 14.13 -3.04 -3.02
CA TRP A 75 15.48 -3.51 -3.34
C TRP A 75 15.95 -3.02 -4.71
N LEU A 76 15.13 -3.17 -5.76
CA LEU A 76 15.47 -2.68 -7.10
C LEU A 76 15.73 -1.18 -7.13
N THR A 77 14.92 -0.38 -6.44
CA THR A 77 15.12 1.08 -6.39
C THR A 77 16.37 1.49 -5.62
N LEU A 78 16.74 0.77 -4.55
CA LEU A 78 17.96 1.02 -3.81
C LEU A 78 19.21 0.59 -4.60
N THR A 79 19.14 -0.54 -5.31
CA THR A 79 20.29 -1.10 -6.03
C THR A 79 20.57 -0.37 -7.34
N PHE A 80 19.54 0.05 -8.09
CA PHE A 80 19.71 0.54 -9.46
C PHE A 80 19.31 2.00 -9.69
N LEU A 81 18.66 2.66 -8.73
CA LEU A 81 18.21 4.04 -8.88
C LEU A 81 18.87 4.93 -7.82
N ASN A 82 18.14 5.31 -6.79
CA ASN A 82 18.62 6.13 -5.69
C ASN A 82 17.71 5.93 -4.47
N PRO A 83 18.17 6.28 -3.26
CA PRO A 83 17.39 6.11 -2.04
C PRO A 83 16.03 6.82 -2.04
N LEU A 84 15.91 7.96 -2.73
CA LEU A 84 14.64 8.69 -2.84
C LEU A 84 13.59 7.91 -3.65
N ALA A 85 14.01 7.16 -4.68
CA ALA A 85 13.12 6.32 -5.47
C ALA A 85 12.49 5.18 -4.63
N ALA A 86 13.14 4.75 -3.55
CA ALA A 86 12.63 3.71 -2.65
C ALA A 86 11.46 4.18 -1.77
N VAL A 87 11.25 5.49 -1.66
CA VAL A 87 10.11 6.07 -0.94
C VAL A 87 8.78 5.70 -1.59
N ALA A 88 8.72 5.64 -2.93
CA ALA A 88 7.48 5.30 -3.65
C ALA A 88 6.99 3.86 -3.39
N PRO A 89 7.79 2.79 -3.58
CA PRO A 89 7.36 1.44 -3.22
C PRO A 89 7.17 1.27 -1.70
N GLY A 90 7.93 2.01 -0.87
CA GLY A 90 7.69 2.08 0.57
C GLY A 90 6.31 2.64 0.94
N ALA A 91 5.92 3.77 0.34
CA ALA A 91 4.60 4.36 0.51
C ALA A 91 3.50 3.43 0.00
N TYR A 92 3.73 2.71 -1.11
CA TYR A 92 2.78 1.70 -1.58
C TYR A 92 2.54 0.60 -0.54
N VAL A 93 3.57 0.12 0.17
CA VAL A 93 3.43 -0.86 1.27
C VAL A 93 2.44 -0.35 2.30
N VAL A 94 2.56 0.92 2.68
CA VAL A 94 1.66 1.54 3.67
C VAL A 94 0.23 1.56 3.16
N TRP A 95 0.01 2.04 1.92
CA TRP A 95 -1.33 2.12 1.33
C TRP A 95 -2.00 0.76 1.16
N GLN A 96 -1.29 -0.24 0.63
CA GLN A 96 -1.87 -1.58 0.46
C GLN A 96 -2.27 -2.19 1.81
N ASN A 97 -1.48 -1.95 2.86
CA ASN A 97 -1.80 -2.46 4.19
C ASN A 97 -3.00 -1.73 4.82
N LEU A 98 -3.16 -0.42 4.58
CA LEU A 98 -4.37 0.29 5.00
C LEU A 98 -5.63 -0.27 4.33
N VAL A 99 -5.57 -0.56 3.02
CA VAL A 99 -6.67 -1.21 2.30
C VAL A 99 -6.98 -2.58 2.90
N ASN A 100 -5.95 -3.40 3.17
CA ASN A 100 -6.12 -4.70 3.79
C ASN A 100 -6.76 -4.62 5.19
N GLY A 101 -6.29 -3.68 6.03
CA GLY A 101 -6.84 -3.45 7.36
C GLY A 101 -8.31 -3.08 7.33
N TRP A 102 -8.66 -2.17 6.42
CA TRP A 102 -10.05 -1.79 6.21
C TRP A 102 -10.91 -2.97 5.76
N GLN A 103 -10.43 -3.80 4.84
CA GLN A 103 -11.14 -5.00 4.39
C GLN A 103 -11.35 -6.02 5.52
N LEU A 104 -10.35 -6.22 6.38
CA LEU A 104 -10.47 -7.11 7.54
C LEU A 104 -11.47 -6.57 8.56
N TRP A 105 -11.38 -5.28 8.91
CA TRP A 105 -12.33 -4.63 9.82
C TRP A 105 -13.77 -4.70 9.27
N TYR A 106 -13.96 -4.46 7.98
CA TYR A 106 -15.27 -4.55 7.34
C TYR A 106 -15.82 -5.98 7.40
N LYS A 107 -14.97 -6.98 7.16
CA LYS A 107 -15.35 -8.39 7.29
C LYS A 107 -15.79 -8.73 8.72
N GLU A 108 -15.05 -8.24 9.72
CA GLU A 108 -15.35 -8.48 11.13
C GLU A 108 -16.67 -7.81 11.55
N LYS A 109 -16.89 -6.55 11.14
CA LYS A 109 -18.08 -5.78 11.51
C LYS A 109 -19.36 -6.25 10.81
N TYR A 110 -19.28 -6.68 9.56
CA TYR A 110 -20.46 -7.00 8.72
C TYR A 110 -20.59 -8.48 8.35
N GLY A 111 -19.65 -9.32 8.75
CA GLY A 111 -19.63 -10.77 8.49
C GLY A 111 -19.43 -11.16 7.01
N LYS A 112 -19.40 -10.19 6.09
CA LYS A 112 -19.23 -10.41 4.65
C LYS A 112 -18.36 -9.32 4.05
N LEU A 113 -17.38 -9.71 3.22
CA LEU A 113 -16.71 -8.81 2.30
C LEU A 113 -17.55 -8.72 1.03
N LYS A 114 -18.47 -7.74 0.98
CA LYS A 114 -19.22 -7.43 -0.26
C LYS A 114 -18.42 -6.57 -1.24
N TRP A 115 -17.23 -6.10 -0.84
CA TRP A 115 -16.39 -5.20 -1.62
C TRP A 115 -14.91 -5.49 -1.51
#